data_AF-A0A804MI53-F1
#
_entry.id   AF-A0A804MI53-F1
#
_cell.length_a   1.000
_cell.length_b   1.000
_cell.length_c   1.000
_cell.angle_alpha   90.00
_cell.angle_beta   90.00
_cell.angle_gamma   90.00
#
_symmetry.space_group_name_H-M   'P 1'
#
loop_
_entity.id
_entity.type
_entity.pdbx_description
1 polymer ?
#
loop_
_entity_poly.entity_id
_entity_poly.type
_entity_poly.pdbx_seq_one_letter_code
_entity_poly.pdbx_strand_id
1 'polypeptide(L)'
;LAERISKLAGGVAVIKVGAATETELEDRQLRIEDAKNATFAAIEEGIVPGGGAAYVHLSTVVPKIKEAIEDPDQRLGANIIQKALVAPASLIAHNAGVEGEVVVEKIKESDWEVGYNAMTDKYEILMEAGVIDPAKVTRCAL
;
A
#
# COMPACT_ATOMS: atom_id res chain seq x y z
N LEU A 1 -9.62 -22.27 28.53
CA LEU A 1 -9.17 -21.27 27.55
C LEU A 1 -9.06 -21.86 26.14
N ALA A 2 -8.34 -22.98 25.97
CA ALA A 2 -8.21 -23.68 24.68
C ALA A 2 -9.55 -23.98 23.98
N GLU A 3 -10.56 -24.43 24.73
CA GLU A 3 -11.89 -24.71 24.18
C GLU A 3 -12.60 -23.45 23.61
N ARG A 4 -12.36 -22.27 24.20
CA ARG A 4 -12.90 -20.99 23.69
C ARG A 4 -12.16 -20.54 22.43
N ILE A 5 -10.84 -20.72 22.39
CA ILE A 5 -10.00 -20.43 21.21
C ILE A 5 -10.44 -21.30 20.03
N SER A 6 -10.66 -22.60 20.25
CA SER A 6 -11.12 -23.53 19.20
C SER A 6 -12.46 -23.11 18.60
N LYS A 7 -13.44 -22.74 19.45
CA LYS A 7 -14.75 -22.24 18.99
C LYS A 7 -14.68 -20.94 18.20
N LEU A 8 -13.74 -20.04 18.53
CA LEU A 8 -13.55 -18.78 17.82
C LEU A 8 -12.75 -18.95 16.52
N ALA A 9 -11.75 -19.82 16.50
CA ALA A 9 -10.89 -20.05 15.35
C ALA A 9 -11.58 -20.81 14.21
N GLY A 10 -12.52 -21.70 14.53
CA GLY A 10 -13.26 -22.51 13.55
C GLY A 10 -14.65 -21.98 13.18
N GLY A 11 -15.05 -20.81 13.71
CA GLY A 11 -16.36 -20.24 13.44
C GLY A 11 -16.45 -19.69 12.02
N VAL A 12 -17.50 -20.06 11.28
CA VAL A 12 -17.85 -19.39 10.01
C VAL A 12 -18.76 -18.21 10.33
N ALA A 13 -18.35 -17.01 9.93
CA ALA A 13 -19.19 -15.81 9.99
C ALA A 13 -19.83 -15.53 8.62
N VAL A 14 -21.10 -15.13 8.61
CA VAL A 14 -21.81 -14.72 7.39
C VAL A 14 -21.98 -13.21 7.40
N ILE A 15 -21.38 -12.53 6.43
CA ILE A 15 -21.58 -11.09 6.20
C ILE A 15 -22.69 -10.91 5.17
N LYS A 16 -23.80 -10.29 5.58
CA LYS A 16 -24.90 -9.95 4.68
C LYS A 16 -24.71 -8.53 4.17
N VAL A 17 -24.54 -8.39 2.86
CA VAL A 17 -24.42 -7.09 2.20
C VAL A 17 -25.76 -6.74 1.57
N GLY A 18 -26.20 -5.49 1.72
CA GLY A 18 -27.45 -4.97 1.16
C GLY A 18 -27.24 -3.61 0.49
N ALA A 19 -28.03 -3.34 -0.55
CA ALA A 19 -28.09 -2.05 -1.25
C ALA A 19 -29.48 -1.80 -1.86
N ALA A 20 -29.73 -0.59 -2.37
CA ALA A 20 -31.04 -0.20 -2.91
C ALA A 20 -31.25 -0.67 -4.35
N THR A 21 -30.16 -0.85 -5.10
CA THR A 21 -30.15 -1.37 -6.47
C THR A 21 -29.20 -2.56 -6.60
N GLU A 22 -29.36 -3.36 -7.65
CA GLU A 22 -28.51 -4.52 -7.93
C GLU A 22 -27.05 -4.10 -8.17
N THR A 23 -26.81 -3.06 -8.96
CA THR A 23 -25.45 -2.56 -9.23
C THR A 23 -24.74 -2.06 -7.97
N GLU A 24 -25.45 -1.37 -7.06
CA GLU A 24 -24.88 -0.98 -5.77
C GLU A 24 -24.62 -2.18 -4.84
N LEU A 25 -25.45 -3.24 -4.95
CA LEU A 25 -25.27 -4.45 -4.17
C LEU A 25 -23.98 -5.17 -4.60
N GLU A 26 -23.77 -5.29 -5.91
CA GLU A 26 -22.56 -5.86 -6.50
C GLU A 26 -21.32 -5.05 -6.10
N ASP A 27 -21.34 -3.72 -6.24
CA ASP A 27 -20.22 -2.85 -5.81
C ASP A 27 -19.88 -3.04 -4.33
N ARG A 28 -20.89 -3.02 -3.45
CA ARG A 28 -20.65 -3.23 -2.01
C ARG A 28 -20.15 -4.63 -1.70
N GLN A 29 -20.63 -5.66 -2.41
CA GLN A 29 -20.13 -7.03 -2.22
C GLN A 29 -18.65 -7.13 -2.58
N LEU A 30 -18.24 -6.58 -3.73
CA LEU A 30 -16.84 -6.55 -4.17
C LEU A 30 -15.96 -5.80 -3.16
N ARG A 31 -16.40 -4.64 -2.67
CA ARG A 31 -15.65 -3.88 -1.64
C ARG A 31 -15.45 -4.64 -0.34
N ILE A 32 -16.43 -5.43 0.08
CA ILE A 32 -16.32 -6.28 1.28
C ILE A 32 -15.36 -7.45 1.03
N GLU A 33 -15.39 -8.04 -0.16
CA GLU A 33 -14.46 -9.10 -0.54
C GLU A 33 -13.01 -8.59 -0.61
N ASP A 34 -12.80 -7.41 -1.19
CA ASP A 34 -11.49 -6.75 -1.24
C ASP A 34 -10.96 -6.44 0.16
N ALA A 35 -11.80 -5.85 1.03
CA ALA A 35 -11.42 -5.58 2.41
C ALA A 35 -11.06 -6.86 3.17
N LYS A 36 -11.84 -7.94 3.00
CA LYS A 36 -11.53 -9.26 3.55
C LYS A 36 -10.16 -9.74 3.04
N ASN A 37 -9.93 -9.74 1.74
CA ASN A 37 -8.69 -10.22 1.14
C ASN A 37 -7.46 -9.39 1.59
N ALA A 38 -7.62 -8.07 1.73
CA ALA A 38 -6.59 -7.18 2.28
C ALA A 38 -6.22 -7.56 3.72
N THR A 39 -7.19 -7.90 4.58
CA THR A 39 -6.88 -8.35 5.95
C THR A 39 -6.15 -9.69 5.98
N PHE A 40 -6.54 -10.65 5.13
CA PHE A 40 -5.80 -11.92 5.02
C PHE A 40 -4.38 -11.70 4.51
N ALA A 41 -4.22 -10.85 3.49
CA ALA A 41 -2.91 -10.47 2.97
C ALA A 41 -2.02 -9.80 4.03
N ALA A 42 -2.60 -8.94 4.87
CA ALA A 42 -1.90 -8.29 5.98
C ALA A 42 -1.51 -9.28 7.09
N ILE A 43 -2.33 -10.30 7.35
CA ILE A 43 -2.00 -11.37 8.30
C ILE A 43 -0.87 -12.26 7.77
N GLU A 44 -0.83 -12.53 6.46
CA GLU A 44 0.15 -13.42 5.84
C GLU A 44 1.55 -12.79 5.70
N GLU A 45 1.64 -11.56 5.17
CA GLU A 45 2.93 -10.90 4.87
C GLU A 45 3.19 -9.62 5.68
N GLY A 46 2.27 -9.24 6.58
CA GLY A 46 2.36 -8.01 7.35
C GLY A 46 1.87 -6.78 6.60
N ILE A 47 2.18 -5.60 7.16
CA ILE A 47 1.74 -4.30 6.68
C ILE A 47 2.93 -3.37 6.43
N VAL A 48 2.72 -2.36 5.59
CA VAL A 48 3.67 -1.29 5.28
C VAL A 48 3.03 0.08 5.49
N PRO A 49 3.83 1.13 5.74
CA PRO A 49 3.33 2.50 5.90
C PRO A 49 2.87 3.06 4.57
N GLY A 50 1.63 2.77 4.16
CA GLY A 50 1.03 3.18 2.88
C GLY A 50 1.79 2.69 1.63
N GLY A 51 1.08 2.44 0.54
CA GLY A 51 1.68 1.98 -0.71
C GLY A 51 2.57 3.06 -1.33
N GLY A 52 2.14 4.32 -1.24
CA GLY A 52 2.90 5.46 -1.75
C GLY A 52 4.26 5.64 -1.07
N ALA A 53 4.29 5.73 0.26
CA ALA A 53 5.54 5.96 0.99
C ALA A 53 6.46 4.72 0.92
N ALA A 54 5.90 3.51 1.06
CA ALA A 54 6.66 2.27 0.91
C ALA A 54 7.40 2.21 -0.43
N TYR A 55 6.74 2.49 -1.55
CA TYR A 55 7.41 2.49 -2.86
C TYR A 55 8.45 3.60 -3.01
N VAL A 56 8.19 4.79 -2.47
CA VAL A 56 9.15 5.89 -2.48
C VAL A 56 10.44 5.49 -1.75
N HIS A 57 10.35 4.90 -0.56
CA HIS A 57 11.53 4.39 0.14
C HIS A 57 12.21 3.25 -0.63
N LEU A 58 11.45 2.30 -1.20
CA LEU A 58 12.02 1.22 -2.02
C LEU A 58 12.75 1.74 -3.26
N SER A 59 12.31 2.87 -3.83
CA SER A 59 12.99 3.51 -4.97
C SER A 59 14.43 3.94 -4.66
N THR A 60 14.75 4.17 -3.37
CA THR A 60 16.11 4.53 -2.91
C THR A 60 17.07 3.34 -2.89
N VAL A 61 16.54 2.10 -2.89
CA VAL A 61 17.33 0.86 -2.87
C VAL A 61 17.67 0.40 -4.29
N VAL A 62 16.89 0.81 -5.31
CA VAL A 62 17.09 0.41 -6.71
C VAL A 62 18.49 0.71 -7.27
N PRO A 63 19.18 1.82 -6.93
CA PRO A 63 20.56 2.06 -7.36
C PRO A 63 21.52 0.94 -6.99
N LYS A 64 21.39 0.37 -5.78
CA LYS A 64 22.21 -0.77 -5.34
C LYS A 64 21.91 -2.04 -6.12
N ILE A 65 20.65 -2.28 -6.48
CA ILE A 65 20.26 -3.41 -7.33
C ILE A 65 20.87 -3.26 -8.73
N LYS A 66 20.84 -2.03 -9.27
CA LYS A 66 21.40 -1.70 -10.59
C LYS A 66 22.91 -1.96 -10.69
N GLU A 67 23.65 -1.81 -9.60
CA GLU A 67 25.10 -2.08 -9.58
C GLU A 67 25.42 -3.57 -9.76
N ALA A 68 24.51 -4.46 -9.38
CA ALA A 68 24.66 -5.90 -9.55
C ALA A 68 24.24 -6.41 -10.96
N ILE A 69 23.69 -5.53 -11.81
CA ILE A 69 23.22 -5.88 -13.15
C ILE A 69 24.31 -5.51 -14.18
N GLU A 70 24.83 -6.51 -14.88
CA GLU A 70 25.84 -6.31 -15.92
C GLU A 70 25.23 -5.87 -17.26
N ASP A 71 24.05 -6.40 -17.59
CA ASP A 71 23.33 -6.14 -18.83
C ASP A 71 22.80 -4.69 -18.89
N PRO A 72 23.23 -3.87 -19.88
CA PRO A 72 22.78 -2.49 -20.03
C PRO A 72 21.26 -2.33 -20.21
N ASP A 73 20.60 -3.25 -20.90
CA ASP A 73 19.16 -3.20 -21.15
C ASP A 73 18.38 -3.48 -19.86
N GLN A 74 18.86 -4.42 -19.04
CA GLN A 74 18.31 -4.68 -17.71
C GLN A 74 18.53 -3.49 -16.76
N ARG A 75 19.69 -2.81 -16.84
CA ARG A 75 19.93 -1.57 -16.07
C ARG A 75 18.97 -0.45 -16.48
N LEU A 76 18.65 -0.35 -17.77
CA LEU A 76 17.63 0.59 -18.26
C LEU A 76 16.25 0.23 -17.70
N GLY A 77 15.87 -1.05 -17.71
CA GLY A 77 14.63 -1.53 -17.09
C GLY A 77 14.53 -1.15 -15.61
N ALA A 78 15.60 -1.34 -14.83
CA ALA A 78 15.65 -0.93 -13.44
C ALA A 78 15.48 0.60 -13.24
N ASN A 79 15.96 1.44 -14.16
CA ASN A 79 15.69 2.88 -14.13
C ASN A 79 14.20 3.20 -14.34
N ILE A 80 13.53 2.45 -15.21
CA ILE A 80 12.09 2.62 -15.47
C ILE A 80 11.30 2.26 -14.21
N ILE A 81 11.63 1.12 -13.58
CA ILE A 81 11.00 0.70 -12.32
C ILE A 81 11.25 1.73 -11.21
N GLN A 82 12.48 2.24 -11.08
CA GLN A 82 12.79 3.28 -10.08
C GLN A 82 11.89 4.51 -10.22
N LYS A 83 11.61 4.95 -11.45
CA LYS A 83 10.69 6.06 -11.72
C LYS A 83 9.23 5.69 -11.49
N ALA A 84 8.83 4.46 -11.84
CA ALA A 84 7.47 3.98 -11.62
C ALA A 84 7.11 3.91 -10.12
N LEU A 85 8.06 3.50 -9.27
CA LEU A 85 7.84 3.39 -7.82
C LEU A 85 7.42 4.69 -7.14
N VAL A 86 7.88 5.86 -7.61
CA VAL A 86 7.49 7.15 -6.99
C VAL A 86 6.17 7.70 -7.52
N ALA A 87 5.65 7.15 -8.63
CA ALA A 87 4.45 7.66 -9.29
C ALA A 87 3.18 7.58 -8.42
N PRO A 88 2.92 6.51 -7.64
CA PRO A 88 1.75 6.45 -6.78
C PRO A 88 1.70 7.58 -5.74
N ALA A 89 2.82 7.86 -5.05
CA ALA A 89 2.88 8.95 -4.08
C ALA A 89 2.68 10.32 -4.73
N SER A 90 3.28 10.54 -5.91
CA SER A 90 3.12 11.77 -6.68
C SER A 90 1.66 11.97 -7.12
N LEU A 91 0.98 10.92 -7.58
CA LEU A 91 -0.42 10.99 -7.99
C LEU A 91 -1.36 11.24 -6.81
N ILE A 92 -1.12 10.60 -5.65
CA ILE A 92 -1.88 10.85 -4.42
C ILE A 92 -1.77 12.33 -4.02
N ALA A 93 -0.54 12.85 -4.02
CA ALA A 93 -0.25 14.26 -3.74
C ALA A 93 -0.94 15.21 -4.74
N HIS A 94 -0.85 14.94 -6.04
CA HIS A 94 -1.52 15.72 -7.08
C HIS A 94 -3.04 15.72 -6.88
N ASN A 95 -3.64 14.57 -6.58
CA ASN A 95 -5.08 14.46 -6.30
C ASN A 95 -5.49 15.19 -5.02
N ALA A 96 -4.57 15.38 -4.07
CA ALA A 96 -4.76 16.19 -2.87
C ALA A 96 -4.54 17.70 -3.12
N GLY A 97 -4.13 18.10 -4.33
CA GLY A 97 -3.89 19.50 -4.68
C GLY A 97 -2.51 20.04 -4.27
N VAL A 98 -1.55 19.16 -3.99
CA VAL A 98 -0.17 19.51 -3.66
C VAL A 98 0.81 18.98 -4.71
N GLU A 99 1.98 19.63 -4.82
CA GLU A 99 3.01 19.26 -5.80
C GLU A 99 3.61 17.88 -5.48
N GLY A 100 3.34 16.89 -6.34
CA GLY A 100 3.73 15.49 -6.11
C GLY A 100 5.23 15.28 -6.01
N GLU A 101 6.04 16.03 -6.77
CA GLU A 101 7.50 15.96 -6.69
C GLU A 101 8.03 16.41 -5.32
N VAL A 102 7.42 17.46 -4.74
CA VAL A 102 7.80 17.97 -3.40
C VAL A 102 7.44 16.94 -2.32
N VAL A 103 6.29 16.28 -2.45
CA VAL A 103 5.88 15.23 -1.52
C VAL A 103 6.82 14.03 -1.59
N VAL A 104 7.13 13.55 -2.80
CA VAL A 104 8.06 12.43 -3.00
C VAL A 104 9.42 12.73 -2.40
N GLU A 105 9.95 13.94 -2.59
CA GLU A 105 11.28 14.27 -2.08
C GLU A 105 11.33 14.35 -0.56
N LYS A 106 10.31 14.95 0.06
CA LYS A 106 10.18 14.95 1.53
C LYS A 106 10.06 13.54 2.11
N ILE A 107 9.33 12.64 1.45
CA ILE A 107 9.22 11.24 1.90
C ILE A 107 10.59 10.54 1.82
N LYS A 108 11.36 10.72 0.74
CA LYS A 108 12.71 10.11 0.63
C LYS A 108 13.68 10.57 1.71
N GLU A 109 13.56 11.82 2.16
CA GLU A 109 14.38 12.38 3.24
C GLU A 109 13.89 11.97 4.64
N SER A 110 12.73 11.34 4.74
CA SER A 110 12.12 10.94 6.00
C SER A 110 12.46 9.49 6.39
N ASP A 111 12.18 9.14 7.64
CA ASP A 111 12.26 7.76 8.12
C ASP A 111 11.19 6.87 7.47
N TRP A 112 11.43 5.55 7.43
CA TRP A 112 10.58 4.57 6.75
C TRP A 112 9.09 4.65 7.09
N GLU A 113 8.75 4.96 8.35
CA GLU A 113 7.36 4.99 8.81
C GLU A 113 6.65 6.33 8.50
N VAL A 114 7.41 7.37 8.15
CA VAL A 114 6.90 8.71 7.89
C VAL A 114 6.53 8.85 6.42
N GLY A 115 5.31 9.30 6.19
CA GLY A 115 4.81 9.55 4.84
C GLY A 115 3.81 10.69 4.81
N TYR A 116 3.24 10.94 3.63
CA TYR A 116 2.27 11.99 3.42
C TYR A 116 0.83 11.45 3.55
N ASN A 117 0.12 11.95 4.55
CA ASN A 117 -1.31 11.69 4.72
C ASN A 117 -2.12 12.74 3.95
N ALA A 118 -2.62 12.36 2.78
CA ALA A 118 -3.42 13.22 1.90
C ALA A 118 -4.77 13.66 2.51
N MET A 119 -5.28 12.94 3.52
CA MET A 119 -6.53 13.31 4.20
C MET A 119 -6.32 14.47 5.18
N THR A 120 -5.16 14.55 5.82
CA THR A 120 -4.84 15.55 6.85
C THR A 120 -3.84 16.60 6.37
N ASP A 121 -3.27 16.43 5.17
CA ASP A 121 -2.19 17.25 4.58
C ASP A 121 -0.96 17.36 5.49
N LYS A 122 -0.52 16.22 6.05
CA LYS A 122 0.61 16.17 7.00
C LYS A 122 1.62 15.10 6.65
N TYR A 123 2.86 15.35 7.04
CA TYR A 123 3.91 14.34 7.12
C TYR A 123 3.91 13.78 8.53
N GLU A 124 3.55 12.51 8.67
CA GLU A 124 3.38 11.86 9.96
C GLU A 124 3.70 10.36 9.87
N ILE A 125 3.83 9.72 11.02
CA ILE A 125 3.99 8.27 11.10
C ILE A 125 2.69 7.64 10.61
N LEU A 126 2.72 7.08 9.40
CA LEU A 126 1.51 6.61 8.72
C LEU A 126 0.85 5.44 9.46
N MET A 127 1.64 4.61 10.14
CA MET A 127 1.11 3.53 10.97
C MET A 127 0.26 4.06 12.13
N GLU A 128 0.69 5.15 12.78
CA GLU A 128 -0.07 5.78 13.86
C GLU A 128 -1.31 6.51 13.34
N ALA A 129 -1.22 7.09 12.14
CA ALA A 129 -2.35 7.72 11.45
C ALA A 129 -3.37 6.70 10.89
N GLY A 130 -3.06 5.40 10.93
CA GLY A 130 -3.90 4.34 10.37
C GLY A 130 -3.86 4.23 8.84
N VAL A 131 -2.88 4.86 8.21
CA VAL A 131 -2.63 4.79 6.76
C VAL A 131 -1.66 3.64 6.50
N ILE A 132 -2.21 2.45 6.32
CA ILE A 132 -1.44 1.21 6.16
C ILE A 132 -1.92 0.45 4.94
N ASP A 133 -0.99 -0.26 4.31
CA ASP A 133 -1.30 -1.17 3.22
C ASP A 133 -0.77 -2.57 3.49
N PRO A 134 -1.46 -3.65 3.09
CA PRO A 134 -0.92 -5.00 3.17
C PRO A 134 0.35 -5.11 2.32
N ALA A 135 1.42 -5.67 2.89
CA ALA A 135 2.71 -5.81 2.21
C ALA A 135 2.58 -6.64 0.92
N LYS A 136 1.79 -7.72 0.96
CA LYS A 136 1.51 -8.57 -0.20
C LYS A 136 0.81 -7.84 -1.34
N VAL A 137 -0.16 -6.98 -1.03
CA VAL A 137 -0.87 -6.19 -2.04
C VAL A 137 0.08 -5.17 -2.67
N THR A 138 0.85 -4.48 -1.84
CA THR A 138 1.87 -3.52 -2.29
C THR A 138 2.94 -4.21 -3.15
N ARG A 139 3.36 -5.43 -2.79
CA ARG A 139 4.37 -6.17 -3.57
C ARG A 139 3.89 -6.61 -4.95
N CYS A 140 2.59 -6.87 -5.12
CA CYS A 140 2.01 -7.39 -6.35
C CYS A 140 1.32 -6.34 -7.23
N ALA A 141 1.20 -5.10 -6.76
CA ALA A 141 0.44 -4.06 -7.47
C ALA A 141 1.21 -3.37 -8.61
N LEU A 142 2.55 -3.49 -8.65
CA LEU A 142 3.43 -2.93 -9.69
C LEU A 142 4.25 -4.02 -10.39
#